data_AF-A0A1J6IPW2-F1
#
_entry.id   AF-A0A1J6IPW2-F1
#
_cell.length_a   1.000
_cell.length_b   1.000
_cell.length_c   1.000
_cell.angle_alpha   90.00
_cell.angle_beta   90.00
_cell.angle_gamma   90.00
#
_symmetry.space_group_name_H-M   'P 1'
#
loop_
_entity.id
_entity.type
_entity.pdbx_description
1 polymer ?
#
loop_
_entity_poly.entity_id
_entity_poly.type
_entity_poly.pdbx_seq_one_letter_code
_entity_poly.pdbx_strand_id
1 'polypeptide(L)'
;MDATAAETSAAPASVTEEQPPHISAAAARETKRKMIMVAMDESEESFYALNWALDHLLNNSEEEITIITLINVQPPFSPMVYPAGPVVFAAPTMVEAVKKAKQENATTILSRAFRMCTQKRVKAETLILEGDPKDKICRAADELHVDLLVMGSRGLGKIKRAFLGSVSDYCAQHVHCPILIVKPPKAPHK
;
A
#
# COMPACT_ATOMS: atom_id res chain seq x y z
N MET A 1 37.66 74.72 56.68
CA MET A 1 36.76 73.56 56.68
C MET A 1 36.66 73.12 55.24
N ASP A 2 37.22 71.93 54.97
CA ASP A 2 37.19 71.05 53.79
C ASP A 2 37.10 71.65 52.38
N ALA A 3 38.08 71.50 51.49
CA ALA A 3 38.76 70.31 50.95
C ALA A 3 38.12 69.79 49.64
N THR A 4 39.03 69.48 48.70
CA THR A 4 38.98 68.42 47.67
C THR A 4 37.99 68.60 46.50
N ALA A 5 38.52 68.78 45.27
CA ALA A 5 38.96 67.76 44.30
C ALA A 5 37.77 67.29 43.44
N ALA A 6 37.76 67.64 42.15
CA ALA A 6 38.31 66.85 41.05
C ALA A 6 37.62 65.50 40.91
N GLU A 7 36.89 65.28 39.82
CA GLU A 7 37.18 64.13 38.94
C GLU A 7 36.40 64.16 37.63
N THR A 8 37.12 63.63 36.65
CA THR A 8 36.85 63.40 35.24
C THR A 8 35.90 62.21 35.04
N SER A 9 35.49 62.02 33.78
CA SER A 9 35.20 60.72 33.15
C SER A 9 33.73 60.27 33.14
N ALA A 10 33.15 60.17 31.94
CA ALA A 10 33.03 58.89 31.23
C ALA A 10 32.03 59.02 30.08
N ALA A 11 32.43 58.59 28.88
CA ALA A 11 31.52 58.30 27.79
C ALA A 11 30.77 56.97 28.06
N PRO A 12 29.58 56.79 27.46
CA PRO A 12 29.17 55.48 26.99
C PRO A 12 28.93 55.53 25.46
N ALA A 13 29.67 54.74 24.70
CA ALA A 13 29.40 53.34 24.37
C ALA A 13 28.48 53.22 23.15
N SER A 14 29.14 52.95 22.03
CA SER A 14 28.58 52.54 20.75
C SER A 14 27.65 51.35 20.91
N VAL A 15 26.42 51.50 20.43
CA VAL A 15 25.47 50.41 20.24
C VAL A 15 26.00 49.53 19.10
N THR A 16 26.62 48.41 19.45
CA THR A 16 26.81 47.28 18.53
C THR A 16 25.46 46.59 18.36
N GLU A 17 24.89 46.64 17.15
CA GLU A 17 23.82 45.72 16.74
C GLU A 17 24.36 44.28 16.84
N GLU A 18 23.90 43.56 17.87
CA GLU A 18 24.06 42.11 17.94
C GLU A 18 23.25 41.48 16.80
N GLN A 19 23.98 40.99 15.82
CA GLN A 19 23.50 40.09 14.79
C GLN A 19 22.93 38.83 15.47
N PRO A 20 21.66 38.45 15.23
CA PRO A 20 21.07 37.30 15.91
C PRO A 20 21.82 36.01 15.54
N PRO A 21 22.00 35.10 16.51
CA PRO A 21 22.78 33.89 16.30
C PRO A 21 22.13 32.99 15.25
N HIS A 22 22.97 32.45 14.37
CA HIS A 22 22.63 31.41 13.41
C HIS A 22 22.04 30.20 14.13
N ILE A 23 20.71 30.13 14.22
CA ILE A 23 20.03 28.90 14.62
C ILE A 23 20.08 27.97 13.41
N SER A 24 21.05 27.07 13.43
CA SER A 24 21.09 25.91 12.54
C SER A 24 19.81 25.10 12.76
N ALA A 25 18.80 25.36 11.93
CA ALA A 25 17.68 24.45 11.75
C ALA A 25 18.21 23.20 11.05
N ALA A 26 18.73 22.25 11.83
CA ALA A 26 18.63 20.85 11.43
C ALA A 26 17.13 20.56 11.35
N ALA A 27 16.54 20.84 10.18
CA ALA A 27 15.18 20.47 9.87
C ALA A 27 15.05 19.00 10.20
N ALA A 28 14.13 18.66 11.11
CA ALA A 28 13.69 17.28 11.26
C ALA A 28 13.28 16.83 9.87
N ARG A 29 14.09 15.97 9.23
CA ARG A 29 13.77 15.42 7.91
C ARG A 29 12.42 14.73 8.06
N GLU A 30 11.38 15.27 7.44
CA GLU A 30 10.11 14.56 7.32
C GLU A 30 10.42 13.26 6.58
N THR A 31 10.31 12.14 7.28
CA THR A 31 10.51 10.83 6.66
C THR A 31 9.40 10.64 5.63
N LYS A 32 9.79 10.59 4.36
CA LYS A 32 8.87 10.38 3.26
C LYS A 32 8.23 9.01 3.43
N ARG A 33 6.91 8.90 3.27
CA ARG A 33 6.22 7.61 3.31
C ARG A 33 5.87 7.22 1.89
N LYS A 34 6.11 5.95 1.56
CA LYS A 34 5.73 5.34 0.29
C LYS A 34 4.76 4.20 0.56
N MET A 35 3.55 4.32 0.08
CA MET A 35 2.48 3.36 0.21
C MET A 35 2.42 2.45 -1.03
N ILE A 36 2.76 1.18 -0.85
CA ILE A 36 2.65 0.16 -1.90
C ILE A 36 1.46 -0.73 -1.58
N MET A 37 0.50 -0.83 -2.49
CA MET A 37 -0.60 -1.77 -2.35
C MET A 37 -0.36 -2.98 -3.25
N VAL A 38 -0.52 -4.18 -2.72
CA VAL A 38 -0.36 -5.43 -3.48
C VAL A 38 -1.70 -6.16 -3.50
N ALA A 39 -2.26 -6.35 -4.70
CA ALA A 39 -3.49 -7.11 -4.88
C ALA A 39 -3.22 -8.62 -4.81
N MET A 40 -3.85 -9.27 -3.84
CA MET A 40 -3.69 -10.68 -3.51
C MET A 40 -4.95 -11.46 -3.87
N ASP A 41 -4.76 -12.64 -4.45
CA ASP A 41 -5.80 -13.65 -4.68
C ASP A 41 -5.23 -15.06 -4.38
N GLU A 42 -5.96 -16.12 -4.73
CA GLU A 42 -5.48 -17.50 -4.51
C GLU A 42 -4.41 -17.94 -5.55
N SER A 43 -4.04 -17.10 -6.53
CA SER A 43 -3.13 -17.48 -7.60
C SER A 43 -1.66 -17.38 -7.21
N GLU A 44 -0.81 -18.25 -7.75
CA GLU A 44 0.64 -18.18 -7.53
C GLU A 44 1.26 -16.92 -8.18
N GLU A 45 0.63 -16.37 -9.22
CA GLU A 45 1.02 -15.12 -9.85
C GLU A 45 0.95 -13.92 -8.89
N SER A 46 -0.07 -13.84 -8.03
CA SER A 46 -0.17 -12.75 -7.04
C SER A 46 0.87 -12.90 -5.93
N PHE A 47 1.13 -14.13 -5.45
CA PHE A 47 2.23 -14.39 -4.51
C PHE A 47 3.61 -14.11 -5.13
N TYR A 48 3.80 -14.43 -6.41
CA TYR A 48 5.03 -14.09 -7.13
C TYR A 48 5.22 -12.57 -7.21
N ALA A 49 4.15 -11.83 -7.54
CA ALA A 49 4.18 -10.37 -7.61
C ALA A 49 4.56 -9.75 -6.26
N LEU A 50 3.99 -10.26 -5.15
CA LEU A 50 4.37 -9.85 -3.81
C LEU A 50 5.85 -10.13 -3.52
N ASN A 51 6.33 -11.34 -3.79
CA ASN A 51 7.73 -11.67 -3.54
C ASN A 51 8.67 -10.76 -4.34
N TRP A 52 8.34 -10.53 -5.61
CA TRP A 52 9.10 -9.63 -6.48
C TRP A 52 9.12 -8.21 -5.93
N ALA A 53 7.97 -7.67 -5.50
CA ALA A 53 7.89 -6.35 -4.90
C ALA A 53 8.77 -6.24 -3.65
N LEU A 54 8.72 -7.25 -2.78
CA LEU A 54 9.56 -7.30 -1.59
C LEU A 54 11.06 -7.40 -1.91
N ASP A 55 11.45 -7.99 -3.04
CA ASP A 55 12.86 -8.10 -3.44
C ASP A 55 13.40 -6.82 -4.10
N HIS A 56 12.54 -6.00 -4.71
CA HIS A 56 12.99 -4.94 -5.63
C HIS A 56 12.50 -3.54 -5.29
N LEU A 57 11.42 -3.39 -4.52
CA LEU A 57 10.78 -2.08 -4.28
C LEU A 57 11.04 -1.52 -2.88
N LEU A 58 11.62 -2.32 -2.00
CA LEU A 58 11.99 -1.89 -0.66
C LEU A 58 13.28 -1.08 -0.72
N ASN A 59 13.22 0.13 -0.18
CA ASN A 59 14.40 0.97 0.01
C ASN A 59 14.77 0.97 1.49
N ASN A 60 16.04 0.67 1.81
CA ASN A 60 16.53 0.67 3.19
C ASN A 60 17.11 2.03 3.62
N SER A 61 16.55 3.14 3.10
CA SER A 61 17.01 4.48 3.47
C SER A 61 16.28 4.98 4.71
N GLU A 62 16.99 5.65 5.62
CA GLU A 62 16.40 6.32 6.80
C GLU A 62 15.44 7.47 6.42
N GLU A 63 15.45 7.91 5.16
CA GLU A 63 14.68 9.04 4.64
C GLU A 63 13.31 8.65 4.07
N GLU A 64 13.09 7.37 3.74
CA GLU A 64 11.83 6.88 3.14
C GLU A 64 11.36 5.58 3.79
N ILE A 65 10.18 5.58 4.40
CA ILE A 65 9.54 4.39 4.96
C ILE A 65 8.57 3.83 3.93
N THR A 66 8.80 2.59 3.51
CA THR A 66 7.86 1.84 2.68
C THR A 66 6.85 1.09 3.56
N ILE A 67 5.56 1.28 3.29
CA ILE A 67 4.45 0.54 3.90
C ILE A 67 3.80 -0.32 2.81
N ILE A 68 3.55 -1.59 3.11
CA ILE A 68 2.84 -2.49 2.19
C ILE A 68 1.43 -2.75 2.70
N THR A 69 0.42 -2.55 1.87
CA THR A 69 -0.94 -3.04 2.14
C THR A 69 -1.29 -4.18 1.21
N LEU A 70 -1.59 -5.33 1.79
CA LEU A 70 -2.02 -6.53 1.11
C LEU A 70 -3.55 -6.50 1.01
N ILE A 71 -4.08 -6.31 -0.19
CA ILE A 71 -5.52 -6.21 -0.41
C ILE A 71 -6.06 -7.47 -1.07
N ASN A 72 -7.15 -8.02 -0.54
CA ASN A 72 -7.90 -9.09 -1.17
C ASN A 72 -9.38 -8.67 -1.31
N VAL A 73 -9.93 -8.78 -2.53
CA VAL A 73 -11.33 -8.45 -2.79
C VAL A 73 -12.12 -9.73 -3.06
N GLN A 74 -13.14 -9.95 -2.26
CA GLN A 74 -14.09 -11.04 -2.39
C GLN A 74 -15.27 -10.58 -3.27
N PRO A 75 -15.52 -11.22 -4.43
CA PRO A 75 -16.69 -10.93 -5.25
C PRO A 75 -17.97 -11.11 -4.44
N PRO A 76 -19.02 -10.30 -4.67
CA PRO A 76 -20.29 -10.47 -3.97
C PRO A 76 -20.84 -11.87 -4.25
N PHE A 77 -21.49 -12.46 -3.24
CA PHE A 77 -22.25 -13.68 -3.48
C PHE A 77 -23.51 -13.31 -4.28
N SER A 78 -23.49 -13.54 -5.59
CA SER A 78 -24.70 -13.50 -6.41
C SER A 78 -25.28 -14.91 -6.43
N PRO A 79 -26.37 -15.20 -5.68
CA PRO A 79 -27.14 -16.39 -5.95
C PRO A 79 -27.57 -16.33 -7.42
N MET A 80 -27.34 -17.42 -8.12
CA MET A 80 -27.45 -17.52 -9.57
C MET A 80 -28.89 -17.18 -10.01
N VAL A 81 -29.15 -15.95 -10.46
CA VAL A 81 -30.46 -15.56 -11.01
C VAL A 81 -30.52 -16.06 -12.45
N TYR A 82 -31.11 -17.23 -12.66
CA TYR A 82 -31.45 -17.69 -14.01
C TYR A 82 -32.69 -16.93 -14.50
N PRO A 83 -32.61 -16.18 -15.61
CA PRO A 83 -33.75 -15.41 -16.13
C PRO A 83 -34.91 -16.28 -16.66
N ALA A 84 -34.76 -17.61 -16.64
CA ALA A 84 -35.73 -18.57 -17.17
C ALA A 84 -36.20 -19.64 -16.16
N GLY A 85 -35.96 -19.46 -14.85
CA GLY A 85 -36.32 -20.46 -13.83
C GLY A 85 -36.95 -19.84 -12.57
N PRO A 86 -37.57 -20.67 -11.69
CA PRO A 86 -38.08 -20.19 -10.42
C PRO A 86 -36.94 -19.59 -9.59
N VAL A 87 -37.20 -18.43 -8.98
CA VAL A 87 -36.23 -17.72 -8.13
C VAL A 87 -35.97 -18.59 -6.89
N VAL A 88 -34.88 -19.35 -6.90
CA VAL A 88 -34.42 -20.09 -5.73
C VAL A 88 -33.61 -19.13 -4.87
N PHE A 89 -34.25 -18.56 -3.85
CA PHE A 89 -33.53 -17.85 -2.80
C PHE A 89 -32.70 -18.86 -2.00
N ALA A 90 -31.40 -18.62 -1.90
CA ALA A 90 -30.56 -19.40 -1.01
C ALA A 90 -31.05 -19.22 0.44
N ALA A 91 -31.17 -20.31 1.19
CA ALA A 91 -31.51 -20.25 2.61
C ALA A 91 -30.51 -19.34 3.35
N PRO A 92 -30.94 -18.55 4.36
CA PRO A 92 -30.06 -17.63 5.08
C PRO A 92 -28.80 -18.32 5.63
N THR A 93 -28.93 -19.55 6.12
CA THR A 93 -27.83 -20.38 6.62
C THR A 93 -26.81 -20.75 5.54
N MET A 94 -27.25 -20.95 4.30
CA MET A 94 -26.37 -21.19 3.15
C MET A 94 -25.61 -19.91 2.77
N VAL A 95 -26.30 -18.77 2.75
CA VAL A 95 -25.67 -17.46 2.47
C VAL A 95 -24.58 -17.16 3.51
N GLU A 96 -24.89 -17.37 4.78
CA GLU A 96 -23.95 -17.17 5.88
C GLU A 96 -22.76 -18.13 5.81
N ALA A 97 -23.00 -19.41 5.51
CA ALA A 97 -21.93 -20.38 5.32
C ALA A 97 -21.00 -20.01 4.16
N VAL A 98 -21.54 -19.56 3.02
CA VAL A 98 -20.73 -19.10 1.89
C VAL A 98 -19.93 -17.85 2.23
N LYS A 99 -20.56 -16.88 2.92
CA LYS A 99 -19.87 -15.66 3.37
C LYS A 99 -18.72 -16.01 4.31
N LYS A 100 -18.95 -16.91 5.27
CA LYS A 100 -17.93 -17.39 6.20
C LYS A 100 -16.78 -18.07 5.47
N ALA A 101 -17.07 -18.98 4.52
CA ALA A 101 -16.06 -19.65 3.72
C ALA A 101 -15.21 -18.67 2.90
N LYS A 102 -15.84 -17.65 2.28
CA LYS A 102 -15.11 -16.58 1.57
C LYS A 102 -14.19 -15.79 2.49
N GLN A 103 -14.65 -15.45 3.68
CA GLN A 103 -13.85 -14.73 4.68
C GLN A 103 -12.66 -15.58 5.16
N GLU A 104 -12.86 -16.87 5.40
CA GLU A 104 -11.81 -17.82 5.78
C GLU A 104 -10.75 -17.98 4.68
N ASN A 105 -11.18 -18.06 3.41
CA ASN A 105 -10.27 -18.09 2.27
C ASN A 105 -9.46 -16.80 2.16
N ALA A 106 -10.10 -15.63 2.22
CA ALA A 106 -9.43 -14.33 2.19
C ALA A 106 -8.38 -14.22 3.32
N THR A 107 -8.73 -14.67 4.52
CA THR A 107 -7.84 -14.68 5.68
C THR A 107 -6.65 -15.61 5.44
N THR A 108 -6.87 -16.79 4.85
CA THR A 108 -5.80 -17.73 4.50
C THR A 108 -4.82 -17.13 3.50
N ILE A 109 -5.31 -16.51 2.43
CA ILE A 109 -4.51 -15.85 1.41
C ILE A 109 -3.63 -14.76 2.04
N LEU A 110 -4.25 -13.84 2.78
CA LEU A 110 -3.55 -12.71 3.38
C LEU A 110 -2.60 -13.15 4.50
N SER A 111 -2.92 -14.22 5.23
CA SER A 111 -1.99 -14.80 6.22
C SER A 111 -0.73 -15.36 5.57
N ARG A 112 -0.86 -16.07 4.43
CA ARG A 112 0.29 -16.53 3.64
C ARG A 112 1.14 -15.36 3.16
N ALA A 113 0.50 -14.34 2.59
CA ALA A 113 1.16 -13.14 2.08
C ALA A 113 1.87 -12.34 3.19
N PHE A 114 1.20 -12.13 4.32
CA PHE A 114 1.75 -11.41 5.47
C PHE A 114 2.99 -12.08 6.06
N ARG A 115 3.02 -13.43 6.08
CA ARG A 115 4.21 -14.18 6.48
C ARG A 115 5.41 -13.89 5.59
N MET A 116 5.22 -13.71 4.28
CA MET A 116 6.30 -13.35 3.35
C MET A 116 6.87 -11.97 3.67
N CYS A 117 6.01 -10.99 4.00
CA CYS A 117 6.44 -9.66 4.45
C CYS A 117 7.23 -9.73 5.77
N THR A 118 6.73 -10.51 6.74
CA THR A 118 7.38 -10.67 8.05
C THR A 118 8.76 -11.34 7.92
N GLN A 119 8.90 -12.34 7.06
CA GLN A 119 10.18 -13.00 6.78
C GLN A 119 11.24 -12.04 6.24
N LYS A 120 10.82 -11.02 5.48
CA LYS A 120 11.68 -9.96 4.96
C LYS A 120 11.73 -8.71 5.85
N ARG A 121 11.16 -8.78 7.06
CA ARG A 121 11.11 -7.70 8.06
C ARG A 121 10.45 -6.41 7.55
N VAL A 122 9.44 -6.57 6.70
CA VAL A 122 8.67 -5.44 6.13
C VAL A 122 7.39 -5.23 6.94
N LYS A 123 7.09 -3.98 7.26
CA LYS A 123 5.80 -3.60 7.83
C LYS A 123 4.72 -3.75 6.76
N ALA A 124 3.73 -4.59 7.05
CA ALA A 124 2.60 -4.80 6.18
C ALA A 124 1.28 -4.68 6.95
N GLU A 125 0.24 -4.26 6.24
CA GLU A 125 -1.15 -4.27 6.69
C GLU A 125 -1.98 -5.15 5.75
N THR A 126 -3.12 -5.63 6.21
CA THR A 126 -4.03 -6.48 5.43
C THR A 126 -5.40 -5.84 5.33
N LEU A 127 -6.01 -5.91 4.14
CA LEU A 127 -7.33 -5.36 3.87
C LEU A 127 -8.17 -6.37 3.08
N ILE A 128 -9.34 -6.73 3.62
CA ILE A 128 -10.32 -7.58 2.94
C ILE A 128 -11.51 -6.70 2.57
N LEU A 129 -11.86 -6.65 1.29
CA LEU A 129 -13.03 -5.93 0.78
C LEU A 129 -14.03 -6.89 0.15
N GLU A 130 -15.31 -6.51 0.15
CA GLU A 130 -16.36 -7.19 -0.61
C GLU A 130 -16.83 -6.29 -1.78
N GLY A 131 -16.97 -6.86 -2.97
CA GLY A 131 -17.44 -6.17 -4.18
C GLY A 131 -16.74 -6.65 -5.45
N ASP A 132 -16.95 -5.95 -6.57
CA ASP A 132 -16.19 -6.22 -7.79
C ASP A 132 -14.70 -5.88 -7.57
N PRO A 133 -13.77 -6.84 -7.74
CA PRO A 133 -12.33 -6.57 -7.63
C PRO A 133 -11.84 -5.41 -8.48
N LYS A 134 -12.40 -5.22 -9.69
CA LYS A 134 -12.02 -4.13 -10.60
C LYS A 134 -12.21 -2.76 -9.96
N ASP A 135 -13.39 -2.54 -9.40
CA ASP A 135 -13.74 -1.25 -8.80
C ASP A 135 -13.13 -1.09 -7.42
N LYS A 136 -13.15 -2.13 -6.60
CA LYS A 136 -12.69 -2.07 -5.21
C LYS A 136 -11.19 -1.84 -5.10
N ILE A 137 -10.39 -2.42 -5.99
CA ILE A 137 -8.95 -2.18 -6.03
C ILE A 137 -8.64 -0.73 -6.41
N CYS A 138 -9.28 -0.20 -7.47
CA CYS A 138 -9.05 1.18 -7.89
C CYS A 138 -9.45 2.18 -6.79
N ARG A 139 -10.63 1.99 -6.18
CA ARG A 139 -11.10 2.86 -5.09
C ARG A 139 -10.19 2.79 -3.86
N ALA A 140 -9.77 1.59 -3.46
CA ALA A 140 -8.85 1.45 -2.34
C ALA A 140 -7.51 2.12 -2.62
N ALA A 141 -7.02 2.08 -3.86
CA ALA A 141 -5.80 2.78 -4.25
C ALA A 141 -5.92 4.29 -4.05
N ASP A 142 -7.06 4.87 -4.43
CA ASP A 142 -7.35 6.30 -4.25
C ASP A 142 -7.53 6.68 -2.77
N GLU A 143 -8.37 5.93 -2.04
CA GLU A 143 -8.72 6.18 -0.64
C GLU A 143 -7.51 6.06 0.29
N LEU A 144 -6.59 5.13 0.00
CA LEU A 144 -5.37 4.94 0.78
C LEU A 144 -4.18 5.77 0.28
N HIS A 145 -4.39 6.61 -0.75
CA HIS A 145 -3.32 7.40 -1.39
C HIS A 145 -2.10 6.54 -1.76
N VAL A 146 -2.35 5.43 -2.45
CA VAL A 146 -1.32 4.48 -2.85
C VAL A 146 -0.37 5.11 -3.86
N ASP A 147 0.94 5.02 -3.62
CA ASP A 147 1.98 5.51 -4.53
C ASP A 147 2.29 4.51 -5.65
N LEU A 148 2.04 3.22 -5.42
CA LEU A 148 2.24 2.16 -6.40
C LEU A 148 1.32 0.96 -6.13
N LEU A 149 0.49 0.62 -7.13
CA LEU A 149 -0.26 -0.63 -7.14
C LEU A 149 0.57 -1.75 -7.78
N VAL A 150 0.71 -2.89 -7.09
CA VAL A 150 1.37 -4.09 -7.61
C VAL A 150 0.35 -5.20 -7.80
N MET A 151 0.36 -5.83 -8.97
CA MET A 151 -0.52 -6.95 -9.29
C MET A 151 0.21 -8.06 -10.02
N GLY A 152 -0.27 -9.29 -9.86
CA GLY A 152 0.06 -10.38 -10.77
C GLY A 152 -0.47 -10.11 -12.18
N SER A 153 0.24 -10.61 -13.20
CA SER A 153 -0.21 -10.52 -14.59
C SER A 153 -1.50 -11.31 -14.87
N ARG A 154 -1.83 -12.27 -14.00
CA ARG A 154 -3.04 -13.11 -14.06
C ARG A 154 -3.52 -13.42 -12.64
N GLY A 155 -4.74 -13.94 -12.56
CA GLY A 155 -5.29 -14.58 -11.37
C GLY A 155 -5.80 -15.99 -11.70
N LEU A 156 -6.89 -16.41 -11.07
CA LEU A 156 -7.48 -17.77 -11.14
C LEU A 156 -8.04 -18.22 -12.51
N GLY A 157 -7.87 -17.44 -13.58
CA GLY A 157 -8.43 -17.72 -14.90
C GLY A 157 -7.62 -18.74 -15.73
N LYS A 158 -8.29 -19.59 -16.52
CA LYS A 158 -7.70 -20.69 -17.31
C LYS A 158 -7.05 -20.28 -18.65
N ILE A 159 -6.81 -19.00 -18.88
CA ILE A 159 -6.37 -18.52 -20.21
C ILE A 159 -4.86 -18.81 -20.38
N LYS A 160 -4.49 -19.53 -21.44
CA LYS A 160 -3.14 -20.07 -21.66
C LYS A 160 -2.17 -19.20 -22.47
N ARG A 161 -2.55 -17.96 -22.86
CA ARG A 161 -1.73 -17.08 -23.74
C ARG A 161 -1.58 -15.67 -23.19
N ALA A 162 -0.63 -14.91 -23.76
CA ALA A 162 0.02 -13.66 -23.33
C ALA A 162 -0.84 -12.43 -22.97
N PHE A 163 -2.10 -12.62 -22.58
CA PHE A 163 -3.01 -11.57 -22.13
C PHE A 163 -2.93 -11.36 -20.62
N LEU A 164 -3.11 -10.11 -20.21
CA LEU A 164 -3.36 -9.74 -18.82
C LEU A 164 -4.66 -10.38 -18.32
N GLY A 165 -4.73 -10.62 -17.01
CA GLY A 165 -5.99 -10.96 -16.34
C GLY A 165 -6.98 -9.80 -16.41
N SER A 166 -8.28 -10.09 -16.40
CA SER A 166 -9.33 -9.09 -16.56
C SER A 166 -9.32 -7.98 -15.49
N VAL A 167 -8.86 -8.29 -14.27
CA VAL A 167 -8.73 -7.31 -13.19
C VAL A 167 -7.48 -6.45 -13.35
N SER A 168 -6.32 -7.06 -13.61
CA SER A 168 -5.06 -6.33 -13.82
C SER A 168 -5.12 -5.43 -15.05
N ASP A 169 -5.76 -5.89 -16.14
CA ASP A 169 -6.00 -5.09 -17.35
C ASP A 169 -6.90 -3.89 -17.07
N TYR A 170 -7.99 -4.10 -16.32
CA TYR A 170 -8.86 -3.00 -15.91
C TYR A 170 -8.12 -1.99 -15.04
N CYS A 171 -7.42 -2.44 -14.00
CA CYS A 171 -6.67 -1.54 -13.11
C CYS A 171 -5.61 -0.77 -13.88
N ALA A 172 -4.93 -1.39 -14.86
CA ALA A 172 -3.94 -0.71 -15.70
C ALA A 172 -4.50 0.48 -16.49
N GLN A 173 -5.81 0.48 -16.76
CA GLN A 173 -6.48 1.55 -17.49
C GLN A 173 -7.18 2.57 -16.58
N HIS A 174 -7.47 2.24 -15.33
CA HIS A 174 -8.40 3.02 -14.48
C HIS A 174 -7.81 3.48 -13.15
N VAL A 175 -6.72 2.90 -12.66
CA VAL A 175 -6.13 3.34 -11.38
C VAL A 175 -5.39 4.66 -11.58
N HIS A 176 -5.51 5.59 -10.63
CA HIS A 176 -4.86 6.90 -10.74
C HIS A 176 -3.38 6.89 -10.34
N CYS A 177 -2.94 5.90 -9.56
CA CYS A 177 -1.54 5.75 -9.19
C CYS A 177 -0.76 4.92 -10.23
N PRO A 178 0.58 4.99 -10.24
CA PRO A 178 1.39 4.06 -11.00
C PRO A 178 1.03 2.61 -10.67
N ILE A 179 1.05 1.75 -11.70
CA ILE A 179 0.79 0.31 -11.57
C ILE A 179 1.97 -0.50 -12.12
N LEU A 180 2.36 -1.52 -11.36
CA LEU A 180 3.31 -2.53 -11.75
C LEU A 180 2.63 -3.89 -11.87
N ILE A 181 2.64 -4.42 -13.09
CA ILE A 181 2.16 -5.78 -13.35
C ILE A 181 3.34 -6.73 -13.46
N VAL A 182 3.42 -7.67 -12.53
CA VAL A 182 4.51 -8.64 -12.46
C VAL A 182 4.10 -9.94 -13.13
N LYS A 183 4.93 -10.40 -14.07
CA LYS A 183 4.75 -11.67 -14.76
C LYS A 183 5.82 -12.67 -14.32
N PRO A 184 5.46 -13.89 -13.90
CA PRO A 184 6.45 -14.90 -13.60
C PRO A 184 7.22 -15.32 -14.86
N PRO A 185 8.50 -15.71 -14.73
CA PRO A 185 9.28 -16.22 -15.84
C PRO A 185 8.59 -17.45 -16.45
N LYS A 186 8.65 -17.57 -17.78
CA LYS A 186 8.13 -18.77 -18.45
C LYS A 186 8.96 -19.97 -18.01
N ALA A 187 8.30 -21.09 -17.70
CA ALA A 187 8.99 -22.37 -17.64
C ALA A 187 9.73 -22.59 -18.97
N PRO A 188 10.99 -23.06 -18.95
CA PRO A 188 11.73 -23.30 -20.18
C PRO A 188 10.93 -24.24 -21.08
N HIS A 189 10.91 -23.93 -22.38
CA HIS A 189 10.36 -24.84 -23.38
C HIS A 189 11.15 -26.16 -23.28
N LYS A 190 10.47 -27.23 -22.87
CA LYS A 190 10.99 -28.59 -23.04
C LYS A 190 10.89 -28.98 -24.51
#